data_AF-A3JWI6-F1
#
_entry.id   AF-A3JWI6-F1
#
_cell.length_a   1.000
_cell.length_b   1.000
_cell.length_c   1.000
_cell.angle_alpha   90.00
_cell.angle_beta   90.00
_cell.angle_gamma   90.00
#
_symmetry.space_group_name_H-M   'P 1'
#
loop_
_entity.id
_entity.type
_entity.pdbx_description
1 polymer ?
#
loop_
_entity_poly.entity_id
_entity_poly.type
_entity_poly.pdbx_seq_one_letter_code
_entity_poly.pdbx_strand_id
1 'polypeptide(L)' 'MTRMQTAMPARKVTASALGSAISILIIFALREWTDIEIREGVSTAIVTVSTFVVGYLVPPAARDQVIGEIA' A
#
# COMPACT_ATOMS: atom_id res chain seq x y z
N MET A 1 11.94 -13.91 15.37
CA MET A 1 11.29 -12.61 15.09
C MET A 1 12.27 -11.76 14.31
N THR A 2 11.98 -11.47 13.05
CA THR A 2 12.83 -10.62 12.20
C THR A 2 12.84 -9.21 12.76
N ARG A 3 14.00 -8.73 13.21
CA ARG A 3 14.16 -7.40 13.82
C ARG A 3 14.71 -6.43 12.79
N MET A 4 14.03 -5.29 12.61
CA MET A 4 14.54 -4.21 11.77
C MET A 4 15.70 -3.48 12.48
N GLN A 5 16.73 -3.08 11.74
CA GLN A 5 17.87 -2.34 12.29
C GLN A 5 17.50 -0.94 12.80
N THR A 6 16.49 -0.32 12.18
CA THR A 6 16.02 1.03 12.51
C THR A 6 14.58 0.99 13.00
N ALA A 7 14.17 2.00 13.78
CA ALA A 7 12.77 2.20 14.17
C ALA A 7 11.85 2.64 13.02
N MET A 8 12.40 2.90 11.82
CA MET A 8 11.61 3.22 10.64
C MET A 8 10.90 1.97 10.08
N PRO A 9 9.65 2.10 9.63
CA PRO A 9 8.95 1.03 8.92
C PRO A 9 9.69 0.61 7.65
N ALA A 10 9.50 -0.65 7.24
CA ALA A 10 10.08 -1.17 6.01
C ALA A 10 9.57 -0.37 4.80
N ARG A 11 10.41 -0.21 3.77
CA ARG A 11 10.07 0.58 2.57
C ARG A 11 8.73 0.16 1.95
N LYS A 12 8.49 -1.15 1.88
CA LYS A 12 7.24 -1.71 1.37
C LYS A 12 6.00 -1.33 2.20
N VAL A 13 6.12 -1.25 3.52
CA VAL A 13 5.02 -0.85 4.40
C VAL A 13 4.67 0.61 4.17
N THR A 14 5.68 1.49 4.10
CA THR A 14 5.47 2.90 3.77
C THR A 14 4.88 3.07 2.38
N ALA A 15 5.36 2.30 1.39
CA ALA A 15 4.81 2.37 0.05
C ALA A 15 3.37 1.88 -0.02
N SER A 16 3.01 0.78 0.64
CA SER A 16 1.62 0.32 0.75
C SER A 16 0.71 1.39 1.35
N ALA A 17 1.16 2.05 2.43
CA ALA A 17 0.38 3.11 3.07
C ALA A 17 0.18 4.33 2.15
N LEU A 18 1.20 4.69 1.36
CA LEU A 18 1.06 5.74 0.35
C LEU A 18 0.12 5.31 -0.78
N GLY A 19 0.24 4.07 -1.26
CA GLY A 19 -0.63 3.51 -2.29
C GLY A 19 -2.10 3.53 -1.86
N SER A 20 -2.40 3.10 -0.63
CA SER A 20 -3.77 3.12 -0.10
C SER A 20 -4.33 4.53 0.03
N ALA A 21 -3.53 5.48 0.55
CA ALA A 21 -3.92 6.87 0.69
C ALA A 21 -4.23 7.52 -0.68
N ILE A 22 -3.39 7.26 -1.69
CA ILE A 22 -3.61 7.75 -3.06
C ILE A 22 -4.89 7.16 -3.65
N SER A 23 -5.13 5.85 -3.49
CA SER A 23 -6.39 5.22 -3.95
C SER A 23 -7.62 5.86 -3.32
N ILE A 24 -7.59 6.14 -2.02
CA ILE A 24 -8.70 6.82 -1.32
C ILE A 24 -8.92 8.22 -1.89
N LEU A 25 -7.86 9.00 -2.09
CA LEU A 25 -7.97 10.36 -2.66
C LEU A 25 -8.54 10.34 -4.08
N ILE A 26 -8.16 9.37 -4.91
CA ILE A 26 -8.71 9.22 -6.26
C ILE A 26 -10.20 8.89 -6.19
N ILE A 27 -10.62 7.94 -5.35
CA ILE A 27 -12.02 7.58 -5.20
C ILE A 27 -12.84 8.78 -4.69
N PHE A 28 -12.28 9.54 -3.74
CA PHE A 28 -12.89 10.77 -3.24
C PHE A 28 -13.07 11.80 -4.36
N ALA A 29 -12.01 12.10 -5.12
CA ALA A 29 -12.07 13.05 -6.23
C ALA A 29 -13.05 12.61 -7.32
N LEU A 30 -13.13 11.31 -7.61
CA LEU A 30 -14.12 10.78 -8.55
C LEU A 30 -15.54 11.01 -8.05
N ARG A 31 -15.85 10.73 -6.78
CA ARG A 31 -17.19 10.99 -6.24
C ARG A 31 -17.55 12.47 -6.19
N GLU A 32 -16.58 13.34 -5.92
CA GLU A 32 -16.82 14.78 -5.79
C GLU A 32 -17.00 15.47 -7.15
N TRP A 33 -16.23 15.05 -8.16
CA TRP A 33 -16.22 15.70 -9.48
C TRP A 33 -17.05 14.98 -10.53
N THR A 34 -17.45 13.74 -10.26
CA THR A 34 -18.35 12.97 -11.11
C THR A 34 -19.52 12.51 -10.25
N ASP A 35 -20.74 12.66 -10.75
CA ASP A 35 -21.97 12.20 -10.07
C ASP A 35 -22.11 10.65 -10.12
N ILE A 36 -20.98 9.95 -10.04
CA ILE A 36 -20.89 8.49 -10.15
C ILE A 36 -21.05 7.90 -8.75
N GLU A 37 -22.11 7.12 -8.58
CA GLU A 37 -22.29 6.30 -7.39
C GLU A 37 -21.34 5.09 -7.41
N ILE A 38 -20.20 5.22 -6.73
CA ILE A 38 -19.28 4.09 -6.52
C ILE A 38 -19.81 3.26 -5.35
N ARG A 39 -20.28 2.05 -5.65
CA ARG A 39 -20.72 1.08 -4.63
C ARG A 39 -19.60 0.79 -3.63
N GLU A 40 -19.93 0.77 -2.34
CA GLU A 40 -18.94 0.68 -1.25
C GLU A 40 -17.98 -0.52 -1.38
N GLY A 41 -18.50 -1.69 -1.76
CA GLY A 41 -17.68 -2.88 -2.00
C GLY A 41 -16.61 -2.69 -3.08
N VAL A 42 -16.88 -1.87 -4.10
CA VAL A 42 -15.92 -1.57 -5.17
C VAL A 42 -14.80 -0.67 -4.65
N SER A 43 -15.14 0.36 -3.86
CA SER A 43 -14.13 1.21 -3.25
C SER A 43 -13.19 0.43 -2.33
N THR A 44 -13.74 -0.46 -1.50
CA THR A 44 -12.94 -1.33 -0.61
C THR A 44 -12.03 -2.26 -1.39
N ALA A 45 -12.53 -2.85 -2.48
CA ALA A 45 -11.72 -3.71 -3.35
C ALA A 45 -10.56 -2.94 -3.99
N ILE A 46 -10.82 -1.74 -4.54
CA ILE A 46 -9.79 -0.90 -5.17
C ILE A 46 -8.67 -0.57 -4.19
N VAL A 47 -9.02 -0.09 -2.99
CA VAL A 47 -8.02 0.27 -1.96
C VAL A 47 -7.22 -0.96 -1.54
N THR A 48 -7.88 -2.09 -1.30
CA THR A 48 -7.23 -3.34 -0.88
C THR A 48 -6.24 -3.85 -1.93
N VAL A 49 -6.66 -3.95 -3.19
CA VAL A 49 -5.82 -4.41 -4.29
C VAL A 49 -4.65 -3.46 -4.50
N SER A 50 -4.89 -2.15 -4.49
CA SER A 50 -3.82 -1.16 -4.68
C SER A 50 -2.78 -1.24 -3.55
N THR A 51 -3.23 -1.34 -2.30
CA THR A 51 -2.35 -1.49 -1.12
C THR A 51 -1.46 -2.73 -1.23
N PHE A 52 -2.07 -3.86 -1.61
CA PHE A 52 -1.39 -5.13 -1.79
C PHE A 52 -0.38 -5.06 -2.93
N VAL A 53 -0.78 -4.59 -4.10
CA VAL A 53 0.08 -4.50 -5.30
C VAL A 53 1.29 -3.61 -5.02
N VAL A 54 1.09 -2.43 -4.43
CA VAL A 54 2.20 -1.52 -4.12
C VAL A 54 3.14 -2.15 -3.07
N GLY A 55 2.60 -2.80 -2.04
CA GLY A 55 3.42 -3.48 -1.03
C GLY A 55 4.21 -4.66 -1.56
N TYR A 56 3.62 -5.40 -2.49
CA TYR A 56 4.22 -6.58 -3.08
C TYR A 56 5.32 -6.22 -4.09
N LEU A 57 5.07 -5.21 -4.93
CA LEU A 57 6.00 -4.81 -5.99
C LEU A 57 7.15 -3.94 -5.49
N VAL A 58 6.99 -3.24 -4.37
CA VAL A 58 8.07 -2.40 -3.84
C VAL A 58 9.13 -3.26 -3.15
N PRO A 59 10.36 -3.32 -3.68
CA PRO A 59 11.40 -4.14 -3.08
C PRO A 59 11.78 -3.59 -1.69
N PRO A 60 12.24 -4.47 -0.78
CA PRO A 60 12.83 -4.04 0.48
C PRO A 60 13.99 -3.07 0.23
N ALA A 61 14.15 -2.06 1.07
CA ALA A 61 15.35 -1.25 1.05
C ALA A 61 16.54 -2.03 1.64
N ALA A 62 17.77 -1.66 1.27
CA ALA A 62 18.99 -2.26 1.85
C ALA A 62 19.02 -2.17 3.39
N ARG A 63 18.47 -1.08 3.95
CA ARG A 63 18.31 -0.86 5.40
C ARG A 63 17.26 -1.76 6.07
N ASP A 64 16.37 -2.37 5.29
CA ASP A 64 15.30 -3.22 5.83
C ASP A 64 15.85 -4.62 6.18
N GLN A 65 17.05 -4.99 5.68
CA GLN A 65 17.76 -6.26 5.93
C GLN A 65 16.87 -7.52 5.89
N VAL A 66 15.85 -7.52 5.03
CA VAL A 66 15.02 -8.69 4.75
C VAL A 66 15.78 -9.57 3.77
N ILE A 67 16.84 -10.24 4.24
CA ILE A 67 17.52 -11.30 3.50
C ILE A 67 16.65 -12.54 3.72
N GLY A 68 16.10 -13.11 2.65
CA GLY A 68 15.43 -14.40 2.76
C GLY A 68 16.45 -15.40 3.30
N GLU A 69 16.14 -16.03 4.43
CA GLU A 69 16.74 -17.33 4.73
C GLU A 69 16.35 -18.24 3.56
N ILE A 70 17.31 -18.47 2.66
CA ILE A 70 17.26 -19.62 1.76
C ILE A 70 17.52 -20.79 2.71
N ALA A 71 16.47 -21.55 3.01
CA ALA A 71 16.57 -22.83 3.69
C ALA A 71 17.38 -23.83 2.85
#